data_AF-A0A974XDV8-F1
#
_entry.id   AF-A0A974XDV8-F1
#
_cell.length_a   1.000
_cell.length_b   1.000
_cell.length_c   1.000
_cell.angle_alpha   90.00
_cell.angle_beta   90.00
_cell.angle_gamma   90.00
#
_symmetry.space_group_name_H-M   'P 1'
#
loop_
_entity.id
_entity.type
_entity.pdbx_description
1 polymer ?
#
loop_
_entity_poly.entity_id
_entity_poly.type
_entity_poly.pdbx_seq_one_letter_code
_entity_poly.pdbx_strand_id
1 'polypeptide(L)'
;MKRLIILVFLVILLSGCAKNYINDSEGQIPLREDPSTYRDGIYFATYSHHNNDGYRGEMNLTIREGIITKVDFREFSLEGKDKISDLEYYEAFKAEHNLDLRVLYTRLYNSVIRNQGTQNLPGTGEFPDISNQFRFLCESILYAARDGNTAPIILPMNEVYILTSEPDEEGYVPTLKITYVADSIISVVYSKLNPFDEAKESRDDVLEAYRNATGMELDQIYTDYASQILRQNSMDPVDAIAGATETMEQINDLLEQLAQRRLPYNKMDELEKAE
;
A
#
# COMPACT_ATOMS: atom_id res chain seq x y z
N MET A 1 75.85 17.66 -26.02
CA MET A 1 74.45 18.12 -25.93
C MET A 1 73.54 17.11 -26.62
N LYS A 2 72.90 16.22 -25.86
CA LYS A 2 71.75 15.41 -26.32
C LYS A 2 70.81 15.26 -25.12
N ARG A 3 69.66 15.94 -25.16
CA ARG A 3 68.58 15.79 -24.17
C ARG A 3 67.79 14.53 -24.54
N LEU A 4 67.76 13.55 -23.65
CA LEU A 4 66.92 12.36 -23.77
C LEU A 4 65.57 12.69 -23.12
N ILE A 5 64.52 12.79 -23.93
CA ILE A 5 63.13 12.95 -23.48
C ILE A 5 62.62 11.57 -23.07
N ILE A 6 62.33 11.37 -21.79
CA ILE A 6 61.64 10.19 -21.28
C ILE A 6 60.14 10.47 -21.32
N LEU A 7 59.44 9.82 -22.24
CA LEU A 7 57.98 9.81 -22.33
C LEU A 7 57.47 8.73 -21.35
N VAL A 8 57.01 9.14 -20.17
CA VAL A 8 56.33 8.23 -19.22
C VAL A 8 54.86 8.14 -19.64
N PHE A 9 54.49 7.03 -20.28
CA PHE A 9 53.10 6.67 -20.55
C PHE A 9 52.51 6.03 -19.29
N LEU A 10 51.83 6.82 -18.46
CA LEU A 10 51.11 6.34 -17.29
C LEU A 10 49.75 5.79 -17.74
N VAL A 11 49.68 4.47 -17.92
CA VAL A 11 48.42 3.75 -18.15
C VAL A 11 47.72 3.58 -16.80
N ILE A 12 46.71 4.42 -16.52
CA ILE A 12 45.79 4.20 -15.40
C ILE A 12 44.60 3.40 -15.95
N LEU A 13 44.56 2.11 -15.60
CA LEU A 13 43.39 1.26 -15.71
C LEU A 13 42.34 1.74 -14.70
N LEU A 14 41.39 2.56 -15.14
CA LEU A 14 40.18 2.82 -14.37
C LEU A 14 39.25 1.62 -14.55
N SER A 15 39.14 0.83 -13.48
CA SER A 15 38.12 -0.19 -13.27
C SER A 15 36.73 0.47 -13.36
N GLY A 16 36.05 0.23 -14.48
CA GLY A 16 34.68 0.68 -14.70
C GLY A 16 33.70 0.00 -13.75
N CYS A 17 33.23 0.73 -12.74
CA CYS A 17 31.98 0.41 -12.08
C CYS A 17 30.84 0.78 -13.02
N ALA A 18 30.06 -0.22 -13.44
CA ALA A 18 28.88 -0.06 -14.28
C ALA A 18 27.86 0.89 -13.59
N LYS A 19 27.76 2.12 -14.10
CA LYS A 19 26.70 3.08 -13.76
C LYS A 19 25.50 2.81 -14.65
N ASN A 20 24.57 1.98 -14.20
CA ASN A 20 23.23 1.94 -14.77
C ASN A 20 22.36 2.96 -14.03
N TYR A 21 22.38 4.21 -14.49
CA TYR A 21 21.40 5.21 -14.09
C TYR A 21 20.76 5.73 -15.38
N ILE A 22 19.54 5.27 -15.66
CA ILE A 22 18.82 5.63 -16.89
C ILE A 22 18.42 7.09 -16.80
N ASN A 23 18.96 7.91 -17.71
CA ASN A 23 18.56 9.29 -17.89
C ASN A 23 18.85 9.69 -19.35
N ASP A 24 17.85 10.23 -20.04
CA ASP A 24 17.80 10.52 -21.50
C ASP A 24 18.42 9.48 -22.47
N SER A 25 18.47 9.80 -23.76
CA SER A 25 19.06 8.92 -24.80
C SER A 25 20.58 8.79 -24.71
N GLU A 26 21.22 9.57 -23.84
CA GLU A 26 22.68 9.70 -23.68
C GLU A 26 23.19 9.32 -22.28
N GLY A 27 22.30 8.96 -21.35
CA GLY A 27 22.69 8.47 -20.01
C GLY A 27 23.01 9.58 -19.00
N GLN A 28 22.64 10.83 -19.27
CA GLN A 28 23.01 11.97 -18.42
C GLN A 28 21.82 12.48 -17.60
N ILE A 29 22.07 12.78 -16.31
CA ILE A 29 21.09 13.51 -15.51
C ILE A 29 21.26 15.00 -15.79
N PRO A 30 20.31 15.69 -16.44
CA PRO A 30 20.44 17.11 -16.70
C PRO A 30 20.52 17.85 -15.36
N LEU A 31 21.67 18.46 -15.10
CA LEU A 31 21.87 19.36 -13.96
C LEU A 31 21.01 20.60 -14.19
N ARG A 32 20.13 20.92 -13.25
CA ARG A 32 19.35 22.17 -13.27
C ARG A 32 20.26 23.31 -12.80
N GLU A 33 20.26 24.43 -13.52
CA GLU A 33 21.03 25.64 -13.13
C GLU A 33 20.37 26.42 -11.97
N ASP A 34 19.15 26.05 -11.56
CA ASP A 34 18.47 26.64 -10.41
C ASP A 34 19.03 26.12 -9.08
N PRO A 35 18.97 26.92 -7.99
CA PRO A 35 19.33 26.45 -6.66
C PRO A 35 18.54 25.18 -6.34
N SER A 36 19.27 24.15 -5.92
CA SER A 36 18.71 22.86 -5.55
C SER A 36 17.46 23.04 -4.65
N THR A 37 16.34 22.46 -5.08
CA THR A 37 15.10 22.44 -4.30
C THR A 37 15.18 21.44 -3.12
N TYR A 38 16.10 20.47 -3.17
CA TYR A 38 16.16 19.37 -2.22
C TYR A 38 17.52 19.26 -1.55
N ARG A 39 17.55 18.82 -0.29
CA ARG A 39 18.78 18.50 0.41
C ARG A 39 19.23 17.09 0.04
N ASP A 40 20.53 16.92 -0.11
CA ASP A 40 21.13 15.61 -0.35
C ASP A 40 20.84 14.64 0.79
N GLY A 41 20.59 13.39 0.45
CA GLY A 41 20.25 12.37 1.44
C GLY A 41 19.60 11.14 0.83
N ILE A 42 19.39 10.15 1.69
CA ILE A 42 18.50 9.03 1.43
C ILE A 42 17.29 9.23 2.33
N TYR A 43 16.11 9.19 1.73
CA TYR A 43 14.85 9.44 2.40
C TYR A 43 13.94 8.25 2.21
N PHE A 44 13.16 7.95 3.25
CA PHE A 44 12.32 6.76 3.31
C PHE A 44 10.88 7.13 3.68
N ALA A 45 9.93 6.52 2.98
CA ALA A 45 8.52 6.52 3.36
C ALA A 45 7.91 5.12 3.23
N THR A 46 6.96 4.82 4.10
CA THR A 46 6.13 3.62 4.07
C THR A 46 4.73 3.95 4.59
N TYR A 47 3.82 2.98 4.55
CA TYR A 47 2.53 3.08 5.21
C TYR A 47 2.55 2.44 6.59
N SER A 48 1.64 2.88 7.45
CA SER A 48 1.49 2.37 8.82
C SER A 48 0.97 0.95 8.87
N HIS A 49 0.31 0.44 7.82
CA HIS A 49 -0.27 -0.90 7.77
C HIS A 49 -0.22 -1.47 6.34
N HIS A 50 -0.51 -2.77 6.18
CA HIS A 50 -0.77 -3.40 4.88
C HIS A 50 -2.18 -3.05 4.38
N ASN A 51 -2.36 -2.95 3.06
CA ASN A 51 -3.65 -2.66 2.42
C ASN A 51 -4.60 -3.87 2.42
N ASN A 52 -5.76 -3.74 1.79
CA ASN A 52 -6.75 -4.82 1.71
C ASN A 52 -6.22 -6.09 1.03
N ASP A 53 -5.27 -5.95 0.11
CA ASP A 53 -4.64 -7.07 -0.60
C ASP A 53 -3.47 -7.69 0.18
N GLY A 54 -3.19 -7.21 1.40
CA GLY A 54 -2.12 -7.70 2.25
C GLY A 54 -0.73 -7.18 1.89
N TYR A 55 -0.63 -6.09 1.13
CA TYR A 55 0.65 -5.49 0.73
C TYR A 55 0.88 -4.10 1.36
N ARG A 56 2.14 -3.79 1.66
CA ARG A 56 2.58 -2.47 2.15
C ARG A 56 3.66 -1.91 1.26
N GLY A 57 3.43 -0.71 0.71
CA GLY A 57 4.40 0.00 -0.12
C GLY A 57 5.48 0.71 0.69
N GLU A 58 6.73 0.58 0.24
CA GLU A 58 7.91 1.24 0.79
C GLU A 58 8.69 1.93 -0.31
N MET A 59 9.19 3.13 -0.04
CA MET A 59 9.95 3.91 -1.00
C MET A 59 11.22 4.49 -0.39
N ASN A 60 12.33 4.34 -1.11
CA ASN A 60 13.57 5.09 -0.89
C ASN A 60 13.85 6.03 -2.07
N LEU A 61 14.10 7.31 -1.79
CA LEU A 61 14.67 8.24 -2.77
C LEU A 61 16.10 8.62 -2.38
N THR A 62 17.01 8.58 -3.34
CA THR A 62 18.38 9.11 -3.17
C THR A 62 18.52 10.44 -3.89
N ILE A 63 18.81 11.49 -3.15
CA ILE A 63 19.04 12.84 -3.66
C ILE A 63 20.52 13.17 -3.51
N ARG A 64 21.14 13.62 -4.60
CA ARG A 64 22.55 14.04 -4.65
C ARG A 64 22.65 15.28 -5.49
N GLU A 65 23.45 16.25 -5.06
CA GLU A 65 23.58 17.54 -5.73
C GLU A 65 22.21 18.19 -5.98
N GLY A 66 21.26 17.95 -5.07
CA GLY A 66 19.91 18.49 -5.16
C GLY A 66 18.93 17.82 -6.10
N ILE A 67 19.34 16.75 -6.78
CA ILE A 67 18.52 16.04 -7.77
C ILE A 67 18.24 14.60 -7.33
N ILE A 68 17.05 14.11 -7.66
CA ILE A 68 16.65 12.72 -7.49
C ILE A 68 17.46 11.86 -8.46
N THR A 69 18.33 11.03 -7.91
CA THR A 69 19.24 10.15 -8.67
C THR A 69 18.82 8.68 -8.65
N LYS A 70 17.99 8.29 -7.68
CA LYS A 70 17.48 6.93 -7.54
C LYS A 70 16.10 6.93 -6.88
N VAL A 71 15.23 6.08 -7.39
CA VAL A 71 13.93 5.71 -6.81
C VAL A 71 13.96 4.19 -6.62
N ASP A 72 13.62 3.71 -5.44
CA ASP A 72 13.39 2.29 -5.15
C ASP A 72 12.03 2.19 -4.47
N PHE A 73 11.09 1.48 -5.08
CA PHE A 73 9.76 1.24 -4.54
C PHE A 73 9.51 -0.26 -4.52
N ARG A 74 9.01 -0.74 -3.40
CA ARG A 74 8.71 -2.15 -3.17
C ARG A 74 7.40 -2.27 -2.44
N GLU A 75 6.71 -3.37 -2.65
CA GLU A 75 5.53 -3.72 -1.87
C GLU A 75 5.80 -5.05 -1.20
N PHE A 76 5.65 -5.09 0.11
CA PHE A 76 5.90 -6.30 0.89
C PHE A 76 4.58 -6.93 1.32
N SER A 77 4.48 -8.25 1.16
CA SER A 77 3.37 -9.03 1.72
C SER A 77 3.46 -9.10 3.26
N LEU A 78 2.43 -9.66 3.90
CA LEU A 78 2.42 -9.94 5.35
C LEU A 78 3.62 -10.80 5.80
N GLU A 79 4.11 -11.68 4.94
CA GLU A 79 5.28 -12.53 5.19
C GLU A 79 6.62 -11.81 4.93
N GLY A 80 6.58 -10.56 4.44
CA GLY A 80 7.76 -9.78 4.08
C GLY A 80 8.33 -10.11 2.70
N LYS A 81 7.56 -10.77 1.82
CA LYS A 81 8.00 -11.02 0.44
C LYS A 81 7.76 -9.80 -0.42
N ASP A 82 8.78 -9.39 -1.18
CA ASP A 82 8.65 -8.34 -2.18
C ASP A 82 7.78 -8.82 -3.36
N LYS A 83 6.68 -8.12 -3.62
CA LYS A 83 5.63 -8.40 -4.61
C LYS A 83 6.16 -8.68 -6.01
N ILE A 84 7.20 -7.96 -6.45
CA ILE A 84 7.78 -8.14 -7.79
C ILE A 84 8.88 -9.22 -7.84
N SER A 85 9.36 -9.65 -6.67
CA SER A 85 10.35 -10.71 -6.51
C SER A 85 9.71 -12.07 -6.21
N ASP A 86 8.48 -12.09 -5.70
CA ASP A 86 7.64 -13.29 -5.63
C ASP A 86 7.23 -13.73 -7.05
N LEU A 87 7.89 -14.77 -7.55
CA LEU A 87 7.71 -15.23 -8.92
C LEU A 87 6.30 -15.81 -9.16
N GLU A 88 5.71 -16.44 -8.15
CA GLU A 88 4.37 -17.05 -8.27
C GLU A 88 3.32 -15.95 -8.42
N TYR A 89 3.34 -14.96 -7.53
CA TYR A 89 2.46 -13.80 -7.62
C TYR A 89 2.67 -13.03 -8.92
N TYR A 90 3.92 -12.74 -9.27
CA TYR A 90 4.26 -11.93 -10.43
C TYR A 90 3.80 -12.57 -11.75
N GLU A 91 4.04 -13.87 -11.95
CA GLU A 91 3.60 -14.56 -13.17
C GLU A 91 2.07 -14.71 -13.24
N ALA A 92 1.42 -14.96 -12.10
CA ALA A 92 -0.05 -15.01 -12.02
C ALA A 92 -0.68 -13.66 -12.38
N PHE A 93 -0.23 -12.56 -11.74
CA PHE A 93 -0.69 -11.21 -12.01
C PHE A 93 -0.48 -10.82 -13.48
N LYS A 94 0.69 -11.14 -14.04
CA LYS A 94 1.02 -10.85 -15.43
C LYS A 94 0.11 -11.62 -16.39
N ALA A 95 -0.19 -12.89 -16.11
CA ALA A 95 -1.06 -13.70 -16.95
C ALA A 95 -2.52 -13.23 -16.89
N GLU A 96 -3.01 -12.91 -15.69
CA GLU A 96 -4.40 -12.49 -15.46
C GLU A 96 -4.70 -11.11 -16.08
N HIS A 97 -3.80 -10.15 -15.87
CA HIS A 97 -4.05 -8.75 -16.24
C HIS A 97 -3.27 -8.29 -17.48
N ASN A 98 -2.48 -9.17 -18.10
CA ASN A 98 -1.60 -8.85 -19.22
C ASN A 98 -0.72 -7.61 -18.94
N LEU A 99 -0.25 -7.48 -17.70
CA LEU A 99 0.48 -6.32 -17.20
C LEU A 99 1.78 -6.76 -16.51
N ASP A 100 2.90 -6.22 -16.98
CA ASP A 100 4.21 -6.47 -16.37
C ASP A 100 4.52 -5.40 -15.31
N LEU A 101 4.39 -5.78 -14.03
CA LEU A 101 4.62 -4.87 -12.89
C LEU A 101 6.03 -4.28 -12.87
N ARG A 102 7.05 -5.04 -13.29
CA ARG A 102 8.44 -4.56 -13.31
C ARG A 102 8.63 -3.46 -14.35
N VAL A 103 8.03 -3.64 -15.54
CA VAL A 103 8.02 -2.61 -16.59
C VAL A 103 7.23 -1.39 -16.12
N LEU A 104 6.09 -1.57 -15.46
CA LEU A 104 5.28 -0.48 -14.94
C LEU A 104 6.06 0.37 -13.91
N TYR A 105 6.70 -0.28 -12.94
CA TYR A 105 7.46 0.40 -11.89
C TYR A 105 8.67 1.11 -12.48
N THR A 106 9.37 0.48 -13.42
CA THR A 106 10.46 1.13 -14.16
C THR A 106 10.00 2.42 -14.85
N ARG A 107 8.80 2.45 -15.43
CA ARG A 107 8.22 3.66 -16.05
C ARG A 107 7.94 4.75 -15.01
N LEU A 108 7.41 4.39 -13.84
CA LEU A 108 7.18 5.33 -12.74
C LEU A 108 8.51 5.94 -12.24
N TYR A 109 9.53 5.10 -12.03
CA TYR A 109 10.86 5.54 -11.55
C TYR A 109 11.49 6.52 -12.52
N ASN A 110 11.52 6.16 -13.81
CA ASN A 110 12.09 6.99 -14.86
C ASN A 110 11.31 8.29 -15.04
N SER A 111 10.00 8.31 -14.78
CA SER A 111 9.21 9.56 -14.81
C SER A 111 9.64 10.49 -13.69
N VAL A 112 9.76 10.00 -12.45
CA VAL A 112 10.20 10.81 -11.31
C VAL A 112 11.62 11.32 -11.46
N ILE A 113 12.55 10.47 -11.88
CA ILE A 113 13.96 10.87 -12.09
C ILE A 113 14.06 11.93 -13.19
N ARG A 114 13.29 11.80 -14.27
CA ARG A 114 13.30 12.77 -15.37
C ARG A 114 12.65 14.10 -14.99
N ASN A 115 11.51 14.04 -14.31
CA ASN A 115 10.70 15.22 -14.00
C ASN A 115 11.09 15.87 -12.67
N GLN A 116 11.98 15.23 -11.90
CA GLN A 116 12.40 15.65 -10.56
C GLN A 116 11.20 15.84 -9.61
N GLY A 117 10.20 14.96 -9.76
CA GLY A 117 8.92 15.02 -9.05
C GLY A 117 7.86 14.12 -9.69
N THR A 118 6.65 14.14 -9.14
CA THR A 118 5.51 13.28 -9.53
C THR A 118 4.63 13.86 -10.63
N GLN A 119 5.06 14.95 -11.27
CA GLN A 119 4.32 15.54 -12.38
C GLN A 119 4.33 14.60 -13.58
N ASN A 120 3.18 14.40 -14.23
CA ASN A 120 3.03 13.55 -15.42
C ASN A 120 3.47 12.09 -15.21
N LEU A 121 3.11 11.48 -14.07
CA LEU A 121 3.29 10.03 -13.90
C LEU A 121 2.54 9.26 -15.01
N PRO A 122 3.15 8.18 -15.54
CA PRO A 122 2.47 7.33 -16.52
C PRO A 122 1.21 6.70 -15.90
N GLY A 123 0.15 6.60 -16.70
CA GLY A 123 -1.05 5.86 -16.31
C GLY A 123 -0.77 4.37 -16.11
N THR A 124 -1.46 3.78 -15.13
CA THR A 124 -1.36 2.37 -14.72
C THR A 124 -2.55 1.52 -15.19
N GLY A 125 -3.38 2.06 -16.10
CA GLY A 125 -4.55 1.36 -16.63
C GLY A 125 -5.64 1.19 -15.57
N GLU A 126 -6.10 -0.04 -15.39
CA GLU A 126 -7.15 -0.42 -14.45
C GLU A 126 -6.69 -0.45 -12.97
N PHE A 127 -5.40 -0.20 -12.72
CA PHE A 127 -4.80 -0.21 -11.38
C PHE A 127 -4.34 1.20 -10.94
N PRO A 128 -5.24 2.19 -10.85
CA PRO A 128 -4.87 3.56 -10.48
C PRO A 128 -4.18 3.63 -9.11
N ASP A 129 -4.49 2.69 -8.21
CA ASP A 129 -3.95 2.66 -6.84
C ASP A 129 -2.44 2.49 -6.79
N ILE A 130 -1.85 1.76 -7.74
CA ILE A 130 -0.39 1.65 -7.89
C ILE A 130 0.22 3.05 -8.07
N SER A 131 -0.34 3.87 -8.97
CA SER A 131 0.17 5.22 -9.23
C SER A 131 -0.09 6.17 -8.07
N ASN A 132 -1.23 6.02 -7.39
CA ASN A 132 -1.59 6.82 -6.22
C ASN A 132 -0.63 6.55 -5.07
N GLN A 133 -0.41 5.28 -4.73
CA GLN A 133 0.47 4.86 -3.65
C GLN A 133 1.90 5.34 -3.88
N PHE A 134 2.41 5.12 -5.09
CA PHE A 134 3.73 5.58 -5.51
C PHE A 134 3.86 7.10 -5.39
N ARG A 135 2.86 7.84 -5.88
CA ARG A 135 2.84 9.32 -5.81
C ARG A 135 2.85 9.82 -4.37
N PHE A 136 2.00 9.29 -3.49
CA PHE A 136 1.90 9.76 -2.10
C PHE A 136 3.20 9.53 -1.32
N LEU A 137 3.82 8.36 -1.47
CA LEU A 137 5.12 8.09 -0.86
C LEU A 137 6.20 9.04 -1.41
N CYS A 138 6.26 9.21 -2.73
CA CYS A 138 7.24 10.09 -3.37
C CYS A 138 7.06 11.56 -2.94
N GLU A 139 5.84 12.09 -2.97
CA GLU A 139 5.56 13.48 -2.58
C GLU A 139 5.88 13.75 -1.11
N SER A 140 5.61 12.78 -0.22
CA SER A 140 5.93 12.89 1.20
C SER A 140 7.45 12.96 1.42
N ILE A 141 8.20 12.12 0.71
CA ILE A 141 9.66 12.17 0.72
C ILE A 141 10.17 13.52 0.19
N LEU A 142 9.67 13.98 -0.96
CA LEU A 142 10.12 15.24 -1.56
C LEU A 142 9.80 16.46 -0.69
N TYR A 143 8.69 16.42 0.06
CA TYR A 143 8.39 17.43 1.07
C TYR A 143 9.45 17.44 2.17
N ALA A 144 9.77 16.29 2.77
CA ALA A 144 10.80 16.19 3.81
C ALA A 144 12.20 16.55 3.31
N ALA A 145 12.50 16.23 2.05
CA ALA A 145 13.78 16.52 1.42
C ALA A 145 14.05 18.02 1.23
N ARG A 146 13.03 18.89 1.15
CA ARG A 146 13.23 20.35 1.10
C ARG A 146 13.95 20.87 2.34
N ASP A 147 13.63 20.27 3.49
CA ASP A 147 14.19 20.64 4.79
C ASP A 147 15.35 19.74 5.22
N GLY A 148 15.66 18.68 4.45
CA GLY A 148 16.69 17.71 4.79
C GLY A 148 16.30 16.75 5.92
N ASN A 149 15.00 16.57 6.16
CA ASN A 149 14.52 15.66 7.18
C ASN A 149 14.58 14.20 6.68
N THR A 150 15.54 13.43 7.18
CA THR A 150 15.74 12.01 6.82
C THR A 150 15.06 11.04 7.78
N ALA A 151 14.26 11.52 8.74
CA ALA A 151 13.48 10.64 9.59
C ALA A 151 12.51 9.79 8.75
N PRO A 152 12.30 8.50 9.08
CA PRO A 152 11.32 7.66 8.40
C PRO A 152 9.92 8.30 8.41
N ILE A 153 9.29 8.38 7.24
CA ILE A 153 7.93 8.89 7.10
C ILE A 153 6.97 7.70 7.10
N ILE A 154 6.08 7.66 8.08
CA ILE A 154 5.02 6.65 8.16
C ILE A 154 3.70 7.32 7.81
N LEU A 155 3.16 7.01 6.63
CA LEU A 155 1.88 7.52 6.17
C LEU A 155 0.74 6.66 6.72
N PRO A 156 -0.42 7.25 7.06
CA PRO A 156 -1.57 6.44 7.40
C PRO A 156 -2.03 5.61 6.20
N MET A 157 -2.49 4.39 6.46
CA MET A 157 -3.08 3.52 5.44
C MET A 157 -4.57 3.84 5.31
N ASN A 158 -4.89 4.73 4.37
CA ASN A 158 -6.25 5.05 3.99
C ASN A 158 -6.75 3.99 3.02
N GLU A 159 -7.71 3.17 3.45
CA GLU A 159 -8.13 2.00 2.69
C GLU A 159 -9.55 1.55 3.09
N VAL A 160 -10.22 0.87 2.16
CA VAL A 160 -11.43 0.12 2.41
C VAL A 160 -11.07 -1.36 2.52
N TYR A 161 -11.20 -1.94 3.71
CA TYR A 161 -11.08 -3.38 3.89
C TYR A 161 -12.43 -4.04 3.67
N ILE A 162 -12.45 -5.13 2.89
CA ILE A 162 -13.64 -5.93 2.61
C ILE A 162 -13.36 -7.37 3.05
N LEU A 163 -14.08 -7.79 4.08
CA LEU A 163 -13.92 -9.09 4.74
C LEU A 163 -15.19 -9.89 4.47
N THR A 164 -15.05 -11.17 4.14
CA THR A 164 -16.18 -12.09 3.93
C THR A 164 -15.92 -13.40 4.66
N SER A 165 -16.98 -14.09 5.06
CA SER A 165 -16.89 -15.45 5.57
C SER A 165 -17.54 -16.44 4.59
N GLU A 166 -17.50 -17.73 4.93
CA GLU A 166 -18.26 -18.74 4.20
C GLU A 166 -19.77 -18.41 4.22
N PRO A 167 -20.53 -18.81 3.17
CA PRO A 167 -21.97 -18.69 3.17
C PRO A 167 -22.63 -19.42 4.36
N ASP A 168 -23.68 -18.83 4.92
CA ASP A 168 -24.52 -19.48 5.92
C ASP A 168 -25.38 -20.61 5.30
N GLU A 169 -26.17 -21.30 6.12
CA GLU A 169 -27.03 -22.41 5.67
C GLU A 169 -28.07 -21.97 4.62
N GLU A 170 -28.40 -20.68 4.58
CA GLU A 170 -29.32 -20.07 3.61
C GLU A 170 -28.61 -19.53 2.36
N GLY A 171 -27.27 -19.67 2.30
CA GLY A 171 -26.43 -19.23 1.19
C GLY A 171 -26.10 -17.74 1.21
N TYR A 172 -26.31 -17.04 2.33
CA TYR A 172 -25.89 -15.64 2.48
C TYR A 172 -24.46 -15.56 2.99
N VAL A 173 -23.69 -14.63 2.43
CA VAL A 173 -22.28 -14.36 2.76
C VAL A 173 -22.19 -13.16 3.71
N PRO A 174 -21.85 -13.36 4.99
CA PRO A 174 -21.49 -12.27 5.89
C PRO A 174 -20.33 -11.46 5.31
N THR A 175 -20.52 -10.15 5.23
CA THR A 175 -19.55 -9.21 4.67
C THR A 175 -19.39 -8.03 5.62
N LEU A 176 -18.15 -7.71 6.00
CA LEU A 176 -17.79 -6.54 6.80
C LEU A 176 -16.88 -5.64 5.98
N LYS A 177 -17.33 -4.40 5.75
CA LYS A 177 -16.60 -3.35 5.05
C LYS A 177 -16.22 -2.24 6.03
N ILE A 178 -14.93 -2.00 6.20
CA ILE A 178 -14.40 -0.99 7.13
C ILE A 178 -13.53 0.00 6.34
N THR A 179 -13.86 1.29 6.43
CA THR A 179 -13.08 2.36 5.79
C THR A 179 -12.21 3.07 6.81
N TYR A 180 -10.89 3.07 6.55
CA TYR A 180 -9.91 3.82 7.32
C TYR A 180 -9.51 5.10 6.60
N VAL A 181 -9.45 6.21 7.35
CA VAL A 181 -8.82 7.46 6.93
C VAL A 181 -7.98 7.98 8.09
N ALA A 182 -6.73 8.33 7.80
CA ALA A 182 -5.74 8.71 8.82
C ALA A 182 -5.64 7.65 9.94
N ASP A 183 -5.65 6.37 9.57
CA ASP A 183 -5.69 5.20 10.47
C ASP A 183 -6.88 5.16 11.45
N SER A 184 -7.91 5.98 11.24
CA SER A 184 -9.15 5.98 12.00
C SER A 184 -10.28 5.37 11.19
N ILE A 185 -11.13 4.58 11.83
CA ILE A 185 -12.35 4.01 11.25
C ILE A 185 -13.36 5.15 11.07
N ILE A 186 -13.75 5.41 9.83
CA ILE A 186 -14.75 6.45 9.49
C ILE A 186 -16.08 5.88 8.99
N SER A 187 -16.09 4.62 8.57
CA SER A 187 -17.29 3.93 8.10
C SER A 187 -17.17 2.45 8.35
N VAL A 188 -18.27 1.84 8.80
CA VAL A 188 -18.42 0.40 8.99
C VAL A 188 -19.75 0.01 8.38
N VAL A 189 -19.74 -1.00 7.52
CA VAL A 189 -20.94 -1.59 6.93
C VAL A 189 -20.84 -3.09 7.12
N TYR A 190 -21.84 -3.67 7.77
CA TYR A 190 -22.02 -5.12 7.83
C TYR A 190 -23.28 -5.49 7.07
N SER A 191 -23.18 -6.49 6.21
CA SER A 191 -24.28 -6.98 5.37
C SER A 191 -24.16 -8.48 5.19
N LYS A 192 -25.29 -9.15 4.93
CA LYS A 192 -25.31 -10.55 4.49
C LYS A 192 -25.77 -10.60 3.05
N LEU A 193 -24.89 -10.93 2.10
CA LEU A 193 -25.20 -10.87 0.67
C LEU A 193 -25.61 -12.25 0.14
N ASN A 194 -26.66 -12.34 -0.66
CA ASN A 194 -27.02 -13.57 -1.36
C ASN A 194 -26.09 -13.79 -2.59
N PRO A 195 -26.21 -14.91 -3.33
CA PRO A 195 -25.41 -15.16 -4.53
C PRO A 195 -25.62 -14.18 -5.70
N PHE A 196 -26.54 -13.23 -5.58
CA PHE A 196 -26.83 -12.16 -6.53
C PHE A 196 -26.42 -10.77 -6.00
N ASP A 197 -25.60 -10.73 -4.94
CA ASP A 197 -25.14 -9.51 -4.26
C ASP A 197 -26.27 -8.66 -3.64
N GLU A 198 -27.43 -9.26 -3.38
CA GLU A 198 -28.54 -8.58 -2.70
C GLU A 198 -28.41 -8.77 -1.18
N ALA A 199 -28.51 -7.67 -0.45
CA ALA A 199 -28.42 -7.65 1.00
C ALA A 199 -29.66 -8.27 1.67
N LYS A 200 -29.45 -9.20 2.61
CA LYS A 200 -30.50 -9.88 3.40
C LYS A 200 -31.41 -8.87 4.10
N GLU A 201 -30.79 -7.83 4.64
CA GLU A 201 -31.44 -6.72 5.34
C GLU A 201 -32.16 -5.72 4.41
N SER A 202 -32.13 -5.93 3.10
CA SER A 202 -32.90 -5.13 2.12
C SER A 202 -34.17 -5.82 1.63
N ARG A 203 -34.44 -7.05 2.11
CA ARG A 203 -35.56 -7.88 1.66
C ARG A 203 -36.73 -7.84 2.64
N ASP A 204 -37.83 -7.21 2.23
CA ASP A 204 -39.04 -7.04 3.04
C ASP A 204 -39.58 -8.37 3.62
N ASP A 205 -39.59 -9.43 2.81
CA ASP A 205 -40.07 -10.75 3.21
C ASP A 205 -39.21 -11.38 4.32
N VAL A 206 -37.89 -11.17 4.25
CA VAL A 206 -36.93 -11.64 5.26
C VAL A 206 -37.03 -10.79 6.53
N LEU A 207 -37.12 -9.47 6.39
CA LEU A 207 -37.26 -8.55 7.52
C LEU A 207 -38.54 -8.83 8.32
N GLU A 208 -39.66 -9.08 7.64
CA GLU A 208 -40.92 -9.43 8.30
C GLU A 208 -40.82 -10.77 9.04
N ALA A 209 -40.25 -11.80 8.40
CA ALA A 209 -40.04 -13.11 9.03
C ALA A 209 -39.12 -13.01 10.25
N TYR A 210 -38.02 -12.26 10.14
CA TYR A 210 -37.06 -12.06 11.23
C TYR A 210 -37.69 -11.33 12.41
N ARG A 211 -38.43 -10.24 12.14
CA ARG A 211 -39.17 -9.49 13.16
C ARG A 211 -40.21 -10.37 13.86
N ASN A 212 -40.94 -11.19 13.12
CA ASN A 212 -41.94 -12.09 13.69
C ASN A 212 -41.31 -13.19 14.56
N ALA A 213 -40.12 -13.69 14.20
CA ALA A 213 -39.43 -14.74 14.95
C ALA A 213 -38.71 -14.22 16.20
N THR A 214 -38.12 -13.01 16.12
CA THR A 214 -37.19 -12.49 17.14
C THR A 214 -37.72 -11.29 17.91
N GLY A 215 -38.70 -10.56 17.35
CA GLY A 215 -39.16 -9.27 17.85
C GLY A 215 -38.22 -8.10 17.56
N MET A 216 -37.20 -8.29 16.72
CA MET A 216 -36.16 -7.30 16.44
C MET A 216 -36.09 -6.89 14.98
N GLU A 217 -35.47 -5.73 14.73
CA GLU A 217 -35.18 -5.21 13.40
C GLU A 217 -33.76 -5.57 12.99
N LEU A 218 -33.61 -6.36 11.92
CA LEU A 218 -32.31 -6.88 11.49
C LEU A 218 -31.34 -5.76 11.07
N ASP A 219 -31.84 -4.77 10.35
CA ASP A 219 -31.10 -3.58 9.92
C ASP A 219 -30.61 -2.74 11.12
N GLN A 220 -31.44 -2.62 12.17
CA GLN A 220 -31.05 -1.94 13.41
C GLN A 220 -29.95 -2.70 14.14
N ILE A 221 -30.02 -4.04 14.22
CA ILE A 221 -28.95 -4.85 14.83
C ILE A 221 -27.62 -4.62 14.11
N TYR A 222 -27.61 -4.63 12.77
CA TYR A 222 -26.39 -4.42 11.98
C TYR A 222 -25.85 -3.00 12.19
N THR A 223 -26.74 -2.01 12.20
CA THR A 223 -26.40 -0.60 12.48
C THR A 223 -25.82 -0.42 13.88
N ASP A 224 -26.37 -1.11 14.88
CA ASP A 224 -25.92 -1.03 16.27
C ASP A 224 -24.51 -1.60 16.42
N TYR A 225 -24.21 -2.75 15.83
CA TYR A 225 -22.85 -3.31 15.82
C TYR A 225 -21.86 -2.42 15.05
N ALA A 226 -22.22 -1.93 13.85
CA ALA A 226 -21.39 -0.99 13.11
C ALA A 226 -21.08 0.27 13.94
N SER A 227 -22.07 0.76 14.69
CA SER A 227 -21.90 1.90 15.60
C SER A 227 -21.02 1.58 16.80
N GLN A 228 -21.01 0.35 17.31
CA GLN A 228 -20.06 -0.07 18.35
C GLN A 228 -18.63 0.03 17.85
N ILE A 229 -18.33 -0.55 16.67
CA ILE A 229 -17.00 -0.53 16.06
C ILE A 229 -16.55 0.91 15.79
N LEU A 230 -17.44 1.76 15.25
CA LEU A 230 -17.16 3.18 15.02
C LEU A 230 -16.83 3.94 16.31
N ARG A 231 -17.57 3.68 17.41
CA ARG A 231 -17.33 4.33 18.70
C ARG A 231 -16.04 3.85 19.36
N GLN A 232 -15.74 2.56 19.25
CA GLN A 232 -14.53 1.96 19.79
C GLN A 232 -13.30 2.41 18.98
N ASN A 233 -13.46 2.64 17.67
CA ASN A 233 -12.39 2.92 16.73
C ASN A 233 -11.25 1.87 16.82
N SER A 234 -11.62 0.61 17.02
CA SER A 234 -10.71 -0.52 17.19
C SER A 234 -11.28 -1.76 16.51
N MET A 235 -10.46 -2.81 16.43
CA MET A 235 -10.84 -4.14 15.94
C MET A 235 -11.18 -5.09 17.10
N ASP A 236 -11.45 -4.54 18.29
CA ASP A 236 -11.80 -5.35 19.46
C ASP A 236 -13.17 -6.00 19.26
N PRO A 237 -13.44 -7.14 19.90
CA PRO A 237 -14.75 -7.77 19.85
C PRO A 237 -15.87 -6.81 20.26
N VAL A 238 -17.00 -6.85 19.54
CA VAL A 238 -18.20 -6.08 19.87
C VAL A 238 -18.97 -6.70 21.03
N ASP A 239 -19.68 -5.88 21.79
CA ASP A 239 -20.52 -6.31 22.90
C ASP A 239 -21.81 -6.96 22.39
N ALA A 240 -22.27 -7.99 23.10
CA ALA A 240 -23.46 -8.74 22.74
C ALA A 240 -24.74 -7.88 22.72
N ILE A 241 -25.52 -8.03 21.65
CA ILE A 241 -26.92 -7.58 21.56
C ILE A 241 -27.82 -8.79 21.80
N ALA A 242 -28.74 -8.68 22.75
CA ALA A 242 -29.64 -9.78 23.12
C ALA A 242 -30.44 -10.26 21.89
N GLY A 243 -30.41 -11.57 21.63
CA GLY A 243 -31.08 -12.17 20.46
C GLY A 243 -30.26 -12.17 19.16
N ALA A 244 -29.08 -11.56 19.16
CA ALA A 244 -28.22 -11.41 17.97
C ALA A 244 -26.83 -12.04 18.14
N THR A 245 -26.74 -13.15 18.89
CA THR A 245 -25.47 -13.83 19.19
C THR A 245 -24.73 -14.30 17.94
N GLU A 246 -25.44 -14.90 16.97
CA GLU A 246 -24.81 -15.39 15.74
C GLU A 246 -24.18 -14.25 14.92
N THR A 247 -24.88 -13.12 14.82
CA THR A 247 -24.36 -11.92 14.13
C THR A 247 -23.13 -11.36 14.84
N MET A 248 -23.12 -11.35 16.17
CA MET A 248 -21.95 -10.95 16.96
C MET A 248 -20.74 -11.83 16.65
N GLU A 249 -20.93 -13.15 16.67
CA GLU A 249 -19.86 -14.12 16.41
C GLU A 249 -19.29 -13.94 15.00
N GLN A 250 -20.16 -13.76 13.98
CA GLN A 250 -19.75 -13.50 12.61
C GLN A 250 -18.96 -12.18 12.47
N ILE A 251 -19.41 -11.11 13.12
CA ILE A 251 -18.69 -9.82 13.09
C ILE A 251 -17.32 -9.95 13.78
N ASN A 252 -17.26 -10.62 14.94
CA ASN A 252 -16.02 -10.80 15.67
C ASN A 252 -15.00 -11.65 14.91
N ASP A 253 -15.45 -12.70 14.20
CA ASP A 253 -14.58 -13.47 13.29
C ASP A 253 -14.01 -12.58 12.17
N LEU A 254 -14.85 -11.76 11.53
CA LEU A 254 -14.40 -10.84 10.47
C LEU A 254 -13.44 -9.77 11.01
N LEU A 255 -13.63 -9.28 12.24
CA LEU A 255 -12.69 -8.37 12.91
C LEU A 255 -11.35 -9.05 13.23
N GLU A 256 -11.37 -10.31 13.65
CA GLU A 256 -10.15 -11.10 13.85
C GLU A 256 -9.39 -11.29 12.54
N GLN A 257 -10.08 -11.63 11.45
CA GLN A 257 -9.48 -11.70 10.12
C GLN A 257 -8.86 -10.36 9.69
N LEU A 258 -9.54 -9.24 9.95
CA LEU A 258 -8.99 -7.91 9.67
C LEU A 258 -7.73 -7.64 10.49
N ALA A 259 -7.70 -8.03 11.77
CA ALA A 259 -6.53 -7.87 12.62
C ALA A 259 -5.30 -8.62 12.07
N GLN A 260 -5.50 -9.76 11.41
CA GLN A 260 -4.45 -10.54 10.75
C GLN A 260 -3.98 -9.93 9.42
N ARG A 261 -4.84 -9.16 8.72
CA ARG A 261 -4.52 -8.53 7.43
C ARG A 261 -3.96 -7.12 7.57
N ARG A 262 -4.52 -6.31 8.47
CA ARG A 262 -4.11 -4.93 8.73
C ARG A 262 -2.98 -4.91 9.78
N LEU A 263 -1.88 -5.59 9.48
CA LEU A 263 -0.72 -5.63 10.38
C LEU A 263 0.01 -4.28 10.39
N PRO A 264 0.31 -3.71 11.57
CA PRO A 264 1.03 -2.45 11.68
C PRO A 264 2.49 -2.60 11.23
N TYR A 265 3.05 -1.53 10.69
CA TYR A 265 4.48 -1.43 10.43
C TYR A 265 5.23 -1.30 11.75
N ASN A 266 5.96 -2.35 12.13
CA ASN A 266 6.88 -2.31 13.24
C ASN A 266 8.31 -2.52 12.74
N LYS A 267 9.11 -1.45 12.75
CA LYS A 267 10.53 -1.48 12.35
C LYS A 267 11.38 -2.44 13.20
N MET A 268 10.91 -2.84 14.39
CA MET A 268 11.62 -3.80 15.25
C MET A 268 11.54 -5.25 14.74
N ASP A 269 10.41 -5.67 14.15
CA ASP A 269 10.24 -7.05 13.68
C ASP A 269 11.10 -7.37 12.44
N GLU A 270 11.48 -6.34 11.67
CA GLU A 270 12.39 -6.47 10.53
C GLU A 270 13.86 -6.62 10.94
N LEU A 271 14.24 -6.17 12.14
CA LEU A 271 15.58 -6.38 12.69
C LEU A 271 15.72 -7.77 13.32
N GLU A 272 14.67 -8.29 13.96
CA GLU A 272 14.68 -9.64 14.56
C GLU A 272 14.66 -10.76 13.51
N LYS A 273 14.09 -10.52 12.32
CA LYS A 273 14.14 -11.48 11.19
C LYS A 273 15.48 -11.46 10.42
N ALA A 274 16.38 -10.54 10.75
CA ALA A 274 17.70 -10.39 10.12
C ALA A 274 18.85 -10.98 10.96
N GLU A 275 18.55 -11.57 12.13
CA GLU A 275 19.48 -12.35 12.98
C GLU A 275 19.23 -13.86 12.87
#